data_AF-A0A9W6AR86-F1
#
_entry.id   AF-A0A9W6AR86-F1
#
_cell.length_a   1.000
_cell.length_b   1.000
_cell.length_c   1.000
_cell.angle_alpha   90.00
_cell.angle_beta   90.00
_cell.angle_gamma   90.00
#
_symmetry.space_group_name_H-M   'P 1'
#
loop_
_entity.id
_entity.type
_entity.pdbx_description
1 polymer ?
#
loop_
_entity_poly.entity_id
_entity_poly.type
_entity_poly.pdbx_seq_one_letter_code
_entity_poly.pdbx_strand_id
1 'polypeptide(L)'
;MSTRMIHFDPDIFPKPDEFNPERWIGESGKTLDKWNVAFSKGTRSCIGINLAYLELYVCLANIFNKTQIKLYNTDEKTMEWSDHGVARNAKDVHVLVKGVKD
;
A
#
# COMPACT_ATOMS: atom_id res chain seq x y z
N MET A 1 -2.19 -11.29 -17.80
CA MET A 1 -1.09 -10.51 -17.19
C MET A 1 -1.37 -10.46 -15.70
N SER A 2 -0.41 -10.87 -14.85
CA SER A 2 -0.62 -10.84 -13.39
C SER A 2 -0.56 -9.41 -12.85
N THR A 3 -1.17 -9.14 -11.69
CA THR A 3 -1.10 -7.84 -11.01
C THR A 3 0.34 -7.34 -10.88
N ARG A 4 1.26 -8.24 -10.48
CA ARG A 4 2.69 -7.94 -10.37
C ARG A 4 3.31 -7.47 -11.69
N MET A 5 2.96 -8.10 -12.83
CA MET A 5 3.50 -7.68 -14.13
C MET A 5 3.09 -6.24 -14.48
N ILE A 6 1.87 -5.83 -14.14
CA ILE A 6 1.38 -4.46 -14.42
C ILE A 6 2.01 -3.45 -13.44
N HIS A 7 1.99 -3.73 -12.15
CA HIS A 7 2.51 -2.81 -11.13
C HIS A 7 4.02 -2.64 -11.16
N PHE A 8 4.76 -3.61 -11.72
CA PHE A 8 6.21 -3.53 -11.89
C PHE A 8 6.66 -3.24 -13.33
N ASP A 9 5.75 -2.84 -14.22
CA ASP A 9 6.09 -2.42 -15.58
C ASP A 9 6.67 -0.99 -15.55
N PRO A 10 7.96 -0.78 -15.91
CA PRO A 10 8.58 0.54 -15.89
C PRO A 10 8.01 1.51 -16.93
N ASP A 11 7.36 1.01 -17.99
CA ASP A 11 6.71 1.85 -19.00
C ASP A 11 5.39 2.46 -18.47
N ILE A 12 4.77 1.81 -17.48
CA ILE A 12 3.57 2.29 -16.78
C ILE A 12 3.95 3.05 -15.51
N PHE A 13 4.86 2.48 -14.71
CA PHE A 13 5.29 3.01 -13.42
C PHE A 13 6.81 3.21 -13.42
N PRO A 14 7.33 4.39 -13.82
CA PRO A 14 8.78 4.67 -13.79
C PRO A 14 9.35 4.49 -12.38
N LYS A 15 10.47 3.77 -12.22
CA LYS A 15 11.00 3.34 -10.91
C LYS A 15 9.93 2.58 -10.09
N PRO A 16 9.45 1.42 -10.58
CA PRO A 16 8.34 0.70 -9.96
C PRO A 16 8.67 0.08 -8.60
N ASP A 17 9.96 -0.07 -8.30
CA ASP A 17 10.53 -0.58 -7.06
C ASP A 17 10.69 0.49 -5.97
N GLU A 18 10.55 1.77 -6.31
CA GLU A 18 10.60 2.89 -5.35
C GLU A 18 9.21 3.18 -4.76
N PHE A 19 9.12 3.33 -3.43
CA PHE A 19 7.92 3.85 -2.78
C PHE A 19 7.81 5.36 -3.02
N ASN A 20 7.00 5.74 -4.02
CA ASN A 20 6.76 7.13 -4.43
C ASN A 20 5.26 7.47 -4.36
N PRO A 21 4.76 7.97 -3.20
CA PRO A 21 3.37 8.37 -3.02
C PRO A 21 2.93 9.49 -3.97
N GLU A 22 3.83 10.43 -4.29
CA GLU A 22 3.56 11.63 -5.09
C GLU A 22 3.10 11.28 -6.50
N ARG A 23 3.43 10.08 -6.99
CA ARG A 23 2.99 9.55 -8.29
C ARG A 23 1.45 9.58 -8.47
N TRP A 24 0.70 9.47 -7.39
CA TRP A 24 -0.76 9.43 -7.41
C TRP A 24 -1.42 10.82 -7.32
N ILE A 25 -0.61 11.90 -7.23
CA ILE A 25 -1.11 13.26 -7.06
C ILE A 25 -1.24 13.98 -8.41
N GLY A 26 -2.31 14.74 -8.60
CA GLY A 26 -2.53 15.58 -9.78
C GLY A 26 -3.05 14.83 -11.01
N GLU A 27 -3.01 15.48 -12.18
CA GLU A 27 -3.55 14.92 -13.43
C GLU A 27 -2.79 13.68 -13.91
N SER A 28 -1.47 13.64 -13.74
CA SER A 28 -0.66 12.45 -14.06
C SER A 28 -1.11 11.23 -13.26
N GLY A 29 -1.40 11.40 -11.96
CA GLY A 29 -1.90 10.33 -11.10
C GLY A 29 -3.24 9.76 -11.58
N LYS A 30 -4.19 10.62 -11.96
CA LYS A 30 -5.49 10.18 -12.50
C LYS A 30 -5.35 9.29 -13.74
N THR A 31 -4.35 9.55 -14.59
CA THR A 31 -4.12 8.69 -15.77
C THR A 31 -3.60 7.29 -15.40
N LEU A 32 -2.99 7.13 -14.23
CA LEU A 32 -2.47 5.87 -13.70
C LEU A 32 -3.54 5.03 -13.01
N ASP A 33 -4.64 5.62 -12.55
CA ASP A 33 -5.73 4.90 -11.86
C ASP A 33 -6.25 3.71 -12.66
N LYS A 34 -6.28 3.82 -14.00
CA LYS A 34 -6.72 2.71 -14.86
C LYS A 34 -5.82 1.48 -14.79
N TRP A 35 -4.55 1.67 -14.41
CA TRP A 35 -3.53 0.63 -14.24
C TRP A 35 -3.40 0.15 -12.79
N ASN A 36 -4.10 0.78 -11.84
CA ASN A 36 -4.19 0.27 -10.48
C ASN A 36 -5.12 -0.95 -10.44
N VAL A 37 -4.53 -2.15 -10.48
CA VAL A 37 -5.24 -3.43 -10.47
C VAL A 37 -5.09 -4.20 -9.15
N ALA A 38 -4.85 -3.50 -8.03
CA ALA A 38 -4.70 -4.11 -6.70
C ALA A 38 -5.93 -4.93 -6.27
N PHE A 39 -7.12 -4.56 -6.74
CA PHE A 39 -8.38 -5.23 -6.47
C PHE A 39 -8.93 -6.03 -7.66
N SER A 40 -8.05 -6.43 -8.59
CA SER A 40 -8.44 -6.91 -9.93
C SER A 40 -9.28 -5.88 -10.71
N LYS A 41 -9.73 -6.22 -11.92
CA LYS A 41 -10.58 -5.34 -12.76
C LYS A 41 -11.57 -6.16 -13.58
N GLY A 42 -12.65 -5.52 -14.03
CA GLY A 42 -13.69 -6.16 -14.83
C GLY A 42 -14.68 -6.96 -13.99
N THR A 43 -15.33 -7.97 -14.59
CA THR A 43 -16.43 -8.73 -13.96
C THR A 43 -16.00 -9.57 -12.75
N ARG A 44 -14.70 -9.73 -12.52
CA ARG A 44 -14.11 -10.45 -11.38
C ARG A 44 -13.32 -9.52 -10.45
N SER A 45 -13.55 -8.22 -10.50
CA SER A 45 -12.99 -7.29 -9.52
C SER A 45 -13.51 -7.60 -8.11
N CYS A 46 -12.74 -7.20 -7.10
CA CYS A 46 -13.15 -7.32 -5.71
C CYS A 46 -14.50 -6.62 -5.49
N ILE A 47 -15.50 -7.40 -5.07
CA ILE A 47 -16.84 -6.87 -4.73
C ILE A 47 -16.79 -5.93 -3.52
N GLY A 48 -15.81 -6.11 -2.64
CA GLY A 48 -15.61 -5.34 -1.41
C GLY A 48 -14.72 -4.12 -1.56
N ILE A 49 -14.36 -3.67 -2.77
CA ILE A 49 -13.40 -2.57 -2.99
C ILE A 49 -13.78 -1.28 -2.24
N ASN A 50 -15.06 -0.91 -2.26
CA ASN A 50 -15.53 0.31 -1.59
C ASN A 50 -15.45 0.19 -0.06
N LEU A 51 -15.78 -0.99 0.48
CA LEU A 51 -15.66 -1.25 1.91
C LEU A 51 -14.19 -1.24 2.35
N ALA A 52 -13.30 -1.87 1.57
CA ALA A 52 -11.87 -1.88 1.84
C ALA A 52 -11.29 -0.46 1.89
N TYR A 53 -11.66 0.42 0.95
CA TYR A 53 -11.22 1.82 1.00
C TYR A 53 -11.77 2.57 2.22
N LEU A 54 -13.06 2.39 2.55
CA LEU A 54 -13.64 2.99 3.76
C LEU A 54 -12.88 2.56 5.02
N GLU A 55 -12.63 1.26 5.18
CA GLU A 55 -11.89 0.73 6.33
C GLU A 55 -10.44 1.24 6.37
N LEU A 56 -9.75 1.28 5.23
CA LEU A 56 -8.39 1.82 5.15
C LEU A 56 -8.34 3.28 5.58
N TYR A 57 -9.28 4.12 5.11
CA TYR A 57 -9.32 5.53 5.50
C TYR A 57 -9.61 5.71 6.99
N VAL A 58 -10.59 4.98 7.54
CA VAL A 58 -10.92 5.04 8.97
C VAL A 58 -9.73 4.54 9.82
N CYS A 59 -9.09 3.46 9.40
CA CYS A 59 -7.94 2.88 10.10
C CYS A 59 -6.76 3.85 10.13
N LEU A 60 -6.35 4.36 8.97
CA LEU A 60 -5.24 5.32 8.85
C LEU A 60 -5.53 6.60 9.64
N ALA A 61 -6.75 7.15 9.54
CA ALA A 61 -7.15 8.31 10.30
C ALA A 61 -7.06 8.07 11.81
N ASN A 62 -7.48 6.91 12.31
CA ASN A 62 -7.35 6.59 13.74
C ASN A 62 -5.89 6.39 14.16
N ILE A 63 -5.09 5.70 13.35
CA ILE A 63 -3.67 5.49 13.62
C ILE A 63 -2.96 6.84 13.76
N PHE A 64 -3.09 7.74 12.78
CA PHE A 64 -2.36 9.00 12.79
C PHE A 64 -2.90 10.04 13.77
N ASN A 65 -4.20 10.05 14.08
CA ASN A 65 -4.76 11.00 15.04
C ASN A 65 -4.55 10.58 16.50
N LYS A 66 -4.62 9.28 16.80
CA LYS A 66 -4.64 8.80 18.19
C LYS A 66 -3.31 8.23 18.65
N THR A 67 -2.37 7.97 17.74
CA THR A 67 -1.11 7.31 18.09
C THR A 67 0.09 7.99 17.46
N GLN A 68 1.21 7.93 18.18
CA GLN A 68 2.54 8.16 17.64
C GLN A 68 3.23 6.82 17.48
N ILE A 69 3.63 6.52 16.25
CA ILE A 69 4.31 5.28 15.89
C ILE A 69 5.79 5.57 15.61
N LYS A 70 6.67 4.74 16.17
CA LYS A 70 8.11 4.75 15.86
C LYS A 70 8.57 3.34 15.51
N LEU A 71 9.48 3.23 14.55
CA LEU A 71 10.10 1.96 14.20
C LEU A 71 10.86 1.38 15.40
N TYR A 72 10.85 0.05 15.55
CA TYR A 72 11.57 -0.66 16.59
C TYR A 72 12.43 -1.76 15.98
N ASN A 73 13.76 -1.63 16.11
CA ASN A 73 14.73 -2.58 15.57
C ASN A 73 14.43 -2.98 14.10
N THR A 74 14.02 -2.02 13.28
CA THR A 74 13.70 -2.24 11.86
C THR A 74 14.94 -2.05 11.02
N ASP A 75 15.29 -3.07 10.24
CA ASP A 75 16.37 -3.07 9.26
C ASP A 75 15.91 -3.62 7.90
N GLU A 76 16.80 -3.67 6.91
CA GLU A 76 16.49 -4.17 5.57
C GLU A 76 15.95 -5.60 5.58
N LYS A 77 16.45 -6.47 6.47
CA LYS A 77 16.01 -7.88 6.57
C LYS A 77 14.60 -8.00 7.10
N THR A 78 14.19 -7.09 8.00
CA THR A 78 12.79 -7.04 8.48
C THR A 78 11.81 -6.51 7.44
N MET A 79 12.31 -5.84 6.39
CA MET A 79 11.52 -5.30 5.29
C MET A 79 11.56 -6.18 4.04
N GLU A 80 12.26 -7.32 4.07
CA GLU A 80 12.15 -8.35 3.05
C GLU A 80 10.73 -8.88 3.02
N TRP A 81 10.16 -9.04 1.82
CA TRP A 81 8.79 -9.48 1.64
C TRP A 81 8.68 -10.49 0.50
N SER A 82 7.59 -11.25 0.50
CA SER A 82 7.26 -12.22 -0.53
C SER A 82 5.84 -11.99 -1.04
N ASP A 83 5.65 -12.15 -2.35
CA ASP A 83 4.34 -12.06 -2.99
C ASP A 83 3.78 -13.46 -3.24
N HIS A 84 2.75 -13.85 -2.50
CA HIS A 84 1.99 -15.07 -2.74
C HIS A 84 0.54 -14.76 -3.16
N GLY A 85 0.35 -13.65 -3.88
CA GLY A 85 -0.96 -13.07 -4.22
C GLY A 85 -1.36 -11.92 -3.29
N VAL A 86 -0.76 -11.86 -2.10
CA VAL A 86 -0.75 -10.70 -1.21
C VAL A 86 0.68 -10.55 -0.69
N ALA A 87 1.26 -9.37 -0.85
CA ALA A 87 2.58 -9.08 -0.32
C ALA A 87 2.58 -9.20 1.21
N ARG A 88 3.50 -9.99 1.74
CA ARG A 88 3.73 -10.12 3.18
C ARG A 88 5.22 -10.03 3.47
N ASN A 89 5.56 -9.33 4.55
CA ASN A 89 6.93 -9.34 5.05
C ASN A 89 7.32 -10.77 5.45
N ALA A 90 8.58 -11.12 5.25
CA ALA A 90 9.15 -12.41 5.62
C ALA A 90 9.21 -12.59 7.15
N LYS A 91 9.22 -11.47 7.89
CA LYS A 91 9.19 -11.39 9.35
C LYS A 91 8.26 -10.28 9.79
N ASP A 92 7.80 -10.35 11.04
CA ASP A 92 6.99 -9.29 11.63
C ASP A 92 7.80 -8.00 11.77
N VAL A 93 7.19 -6.87 11.41
CA VAL A 93 7.74 -5.54 11.63
C VAL A 93 7.19 -5.01 12.94
N HIS A 94 8.09 -4.79 13.90
CA HIS A 94 7.72 -4.27 15.21
C HIS A 94 7.80 -2.74 15.24
N VAL A 95 6.85 -2.13 15.93
CA VAL A 95 6.78 -0.67 16.12
C VAL A 95 6.45 -0.35 17.57
N LEU A 96 7.00 0.74 18.08
CA LEU A 96 6.58 1.34 19.34
C LEU A 96 5.36 2.22 19.09
N VAL A 97 4.30 2.03 19.88
CA VAL A 97 3.07 2.81 19.79
C VAL A 97 2.86 3.57 21.09
N LYS A 98 2.65 4.89 20.99
CA LYS A 98 2.29 5.75 22.12
C LYS A 98 0.95 6.43 21.82
N GLY A 99 -0.03 6.31 22.72
CA GLY A 99 -1.28 7.07 22.60
C GLY A 99 -1.04 8.58 22.74
N VAL A 100 -1.67 9.37 21.87
CA VAL A 100 -1.74 10.82 22.01
C VAL A 100 -2.87 11.11 22.99
N LYS A 101 -2.56 11.73 24.13
CA LYS A 101 -3.58 12.28 25.04
C LYS A 101 -3.97 13.65 24.52
N ASP A 102 -5.27 13.95 24.51
CA ASP A 102 -5.81 15.30 24.26
C ASP A 102 -5.21 16.34 25.22
#